data_AF-A0A966XS72-F1
#
_entry.id   AF-A0A966XS72-F1
#
_cell.length_a   1.000
_cell.length_b   1.000
_cell.length_c   1.000
_cell.angle_alpha   90.00
_cell.angle_beta   90.00
_cell.angle_gamma   90.00
#
_symmetry.space_group_name_H-M   'P 1'
#
loop_
_entity.id
_entity.type
_entity.pdbx_description
1 polymer ?
#
loop_
_entity_poly.entity_id
_entity_poly.type
_entity_poly.pdbx_seq_one_letter_code
_entity_poly.pdbx_strand_id
1 'polypeptide(L)'
;MTLLLVVTLAAIYALFLLWYGGSAKPLRQDEIDGFMNAFGSGYREADEQAALDDMRTLLANDDGREFVMHNLVRHRPKALYPPGLGFGDDARAADQRYGKAIVWPLLRYGNLPIFIARRCGDFIEPEGADHWHYVALVRYRSRRDFLRFVAKTDSRDIFIHKWAAIEKTHVFPVRPIVSLVFVRGAVAALLALLGFALHALLS
;
A
#
# COMPACT_ATOMS: atom_id res chain seq x y z
N MET A 1 36.59 16.36 -6.41
CA MET A 1 35.81 15.12 -6.66
C MET A 1 34.79 14.85 -5.56
N THR A 2 35.19 14.85 -4.28
CA THR A 2 34.30 14.61 -3.12
C THR A 2 33.15 15.61 -2.99
N LEU A 3 33.41 16.93 -3.12
CA LEU A 3 32.35 17.95 -3.03
C LEU A 3 31.28 17.79 -4.12
N LEU A 4 31.70 17.53 -5.36
CA LEU A 4 30.78 17.30 -6.48
C LEU A 4 29.88 16.08 -6.22
N LEU A 5 30.45 14.99 -5.71
CA LEU A 5 29.71 13.78 -5.35
C LEU A 5 28.67 14.06 -4.25
N VAL A 6 29.06 14.75 -3.18
CA VAL A 6 28.18 15.09 -2.05
C VAL A 6 27.01 15.95 -2.52
N VAL A 7 27.28 17.02 -3.28
CA VAL A 7 26.24 17.90 -3.82
C VAL A 7 25.29 17.14 -4.75
N THR A 8 25.82 16.24 -5.58
CA THR A 8 24.99 15.42 -6.48
C THR A 8 24.06 14.48 -5.71
N LEU A 9 24.58 13.77 -4.71
CA LEU A 9 23.77 12.87 -3.88
C LEU A 9 22.72 13.62 -3.07
N ALA A 10 23.07 14.79 -2.52
CA ALA A 10 22.13 15.65 -1.80
C ALA A 10 21.00 16.14 -2.71
N ALA A 11 21.32 16.55 -3.95
CA ALA A 11 20.32 16.97 -4.93
C ALA A 11 19.38 15.82 -5.32
N ILE A 12 19.91 14.62 -5.58
CA ILE A 12 19.11 13.42 -5.87
C ILE A 12 18.18 13.10 -4.71
N TYR A 13 18.68 13.18 -3.47
CA TYR A 13 17.87 12.92 -2.28
C TYR A 13 16.79 13.97 -2.07
N ALA A 14 17.09 15.26 -2.29
CA ALA A 14 16.09 16.33 -2.21
C ALA A 14 14.97 16.12 -3.25
N LEU A 15 15.32 15.76 -4.49
CA LEU A 15 14.35 15.41 -5.53
C LEU A 15 13.51 14.19 -5.12
N PHE A 16 14.13 13.18 -4.53
CA PHE A 16 13.42 12.03 -3.98
C PHE A 16 12.44 12.43 -2.88
N LEU A 17 12.82 13.29 -1.93
CA LEU A 17 11.93 13.75 -0.86
C LEU A 17 10.74 14.55 -1.42
N LEU A 18 10.97 15.42 -2.39
CA LEU A 18 9.91 16.17 -3.07
C LEU A 18 8.92 15.24 -3.79
N TRP A 19 9.43 14.19 -4.43
CA TRP A 19 8.60 13.19 -5.09
C TRP A 19 7.90 12.26 -4.09
N TYR A 20 8.58 11.75 -3.07
CA TYR A 20 8.11 10.67 -2.18
C TYR A 20 7.27 11.18 -0.99
N GLY A 21 7.49 12.42 -0.55
CA GLY A 21 6.97 13.00 0.68
C GLY A 21 5.46 13.26 0.75
N GLY A 22 4.68 12.86 -0.25
CA GLY A 22 3.21 12.86 -0.14
C GLY A 22 2.56 14.24 -0.10
N SER A 23 3.13 15.22 -0.81
CA SER A 23 2.53 16.56 -0.98
C SER A 23 1.92 16.72 -2.37
N ALA A 24 1.07 15.77 -2.77
CA ALA A 24 0.38 15.87 -4.05
C ALA A 24 -0.72 16.93 -3.98
N LYS A 25 -1.12 17.47 -5.14
CA LYS A 25 -2.37 18.25 -5.22
C LYS A 25 -3.56 17.28 -5.06
N PRO A 26 -4.64 17.67 -4.36
CA PRO A 26 -5.90 16.92 -4.37
C PRO A 26 -6.33 16.55 -5.79
N LEU A 27 -7.03 15.43 -5.92
CA LEU A 27 -7.73 15.04 -7.14
C LEU A 27 -8.78 16.07 -7.49
N ARG A 28 -8.81 16.47 -8.76
CA ARG A 28 -9.92 17.25 -9.29
C ARG A 28 -11.11 16.33 -9.61
N GLN A 29 -12.31 16.90 -9.67
CA GLN A 29 -13.52 16.14 -9.97
C GLN A 29 -13.45 15.39 -11.31
N ASP A 30 -12.87 16.01 -12.34
CA ASP A 30 -12.65 15.37 -13.66
C ASP A 30 -11.74 14.14 -13.57
N GLU A 31 -10.72 14.18 -12.71
CA GLU A 31 -9.85 13.03 -12.46
C GLU A 31 -10.62 11.92 -11.75
N ILE A 32 -11.40 12.25 -10.72
CA ILE A 32 -12.23 11.30 -9.98
C ILE A 32 -13.20 10.61 -10.93
N ASP A 33 -13.97 11.37 -11.70
CA ASP A 33 -14.95 10.85 -12.64
C ASP A 33 -14.28 9.94 -13.68
N GLY A 34 -13.11 10.34 -14.19
CA GLY A 34 -12.31 9.51 -15.12
C GLY A 34 -11.91 8.16 -14.52
N PHE A 35 -11.44 8.14 -13.27
CA PHE A 35 -11.11 6.89 -12.58
C PHE A 35 -12.36 6.05 -12.30
N MET A 36 -13.44 6.66 -11.79
CA MET A 36 -14.68 5.94 -11.50
C MET A 36 -15.30 5.32 -12.76
N ASN A 37 -15.21 6.00 -13.90
CA ASN A 37 -15.68 5.46 -15.19
C ASN A 37 -14.82 4.29 -15.67
N ALA A 38 -13.50 4.37 -15.49
CA ALA A 38 -12.60 3.27 -15.83
C ALA A 38 -12.93 2.00 -15.02
N PHE A 39 -13.14 2.16 -13.71
CA PHE A 39 -13.49 1.06 -12.81
C PHE A 39 -14.92 0.55 -13.02
N GLY A 40 -15.91 1.43 -13.13
CA GLY A 40 -17.35 1.10 -13.19
C GLY A 40 -17.77 0.27 -14.40
N SER A 41 -16.93 0.13 -15.43
CA SER A 41 -17.19 -0.76 -16.56
C SER A 41 -17.05 -2.26 -16.21
N GLY A 42 -16.33 -2.59 -15.13
CA GLY A 42 -16.05 -3.97 -14.70
C GLY A 42 -16.83 -4.45 -13.47
N TYR A 43 -17.34 -3.52 -12.65
CA TYR A 43 -18.04 -3.80 -11.39
C TYR A 43 -19.56 -3.73 -11.61
N ARG A 44 -20.25 -4.87 -11.60
CA ARG A 44 -21.68 -5.02 -11.95
C ARG A 44 -22.54 -5.62 -10.84
N GLU A 45 -21.92 -6.21 -9.82
CA GLU A 45 -22.64 -6.82 -8.68
C GLU A 45 -22.87 -5.82 -7.53
N ALA A 46 -23.87 -6.09 -6.68
CA ALA A 46 -24.28 -5.15 -5.61
C ALA A 46 -23.15 -4.86 -4.60
N ASP A 47 -22.38 -5.87 -4.23
CA ASP A 47 -21.22 -5.73 -3.34
C ASP A 47 -20.10 -4.90 -4.00
N GLU A 48 -19.99 -4.96 -5.32
CA GLU A 48 -19.04 -4.17 -6.08
C GLU A 48 -19.47 -2.70 -6.19
N GLN A 49 -20.78 -2.44 -6.25
CA GLN A 49 -21.34 -1.09 -6.24
C GLN A 49 -21.11 -0.38 -4.89
N ALA A 50 -21.27 -1.11 -3.77
CA ALA A 50 -20.95 -0.58 -2.44
C ALA A 50 -19.45 -0.20 -2.33
N ALA A 51 -18.56 -1.04 -2.86
CA ALA A 51 -17.13 -0.74 -2.90
C ALA A 51 -16.80 0.51 -3.75
N LEU A 52 -17.54 0.73 -4.85
CA LEU A 52 -17.41 1.97 -5.64
C LEU A 52 -17.87 3.21 -4.85
N ASP A 53 -18.91 3.10 -4.04
CA ASP A 53 -19.40 4.21 -3.21
C ASP A 53 -18.46 4.52 -2.04
N ASP A 54 -17.89 3.50 -1.41
CA ASP A 54 -16.83 3.66 -0.41
C ASP A 54 -15.59 4.33 -1.03
N MET A 55 -15.23 3.93 -2.27
CA MET A 55 -14.15 4.57 -3.01
C MET A 55 -14.46 6.04 -3.28
N ARG A 56 -15.68 6.40 -3.73
CA ARG A 56 -16.08 7.81 -3.90
C ARG A 56 -15.93 8.60 -2.59
N THR A 57 -16.36 8.02 -1.48
CA THR A 57 -16.28 8.66 -0.15
C THR A 57 -14.83 8.89 0.28
N LEU A 58 -13.95 7.92 0.03
CA LEU A 58 -12.51 8.04 0.25
C LEU A 58 -11.89 9.17 -0.58
N LEU A 59 -12.32 9.34 -1.82
CA LEU A 59 -11.80 10.35 -2.75
C LEU A 59 -12.36 11.76 -2.48
N ALA A 60 -13.59 11.87 -1.99
CA ALA A 60 -14.25 13.16 -1.72
C ALA A 60 -13.48 14.03 -0.70
N ASN A 61 -12.73 13.39 0.20
CA ASN A 61 -11.93 14.05 1.23
C ASN A 61 -10.42 14.04 0.91
N ASP A 62 -10.06 14.08 -0.39
CA ASP A 62 -8.66 14.13 -0.79
C ASP A 62 -8.01 15.47 -0.39
N ASP A 63 -7.05 15.37 0.53
CA ASP A 63 -6.22 16.47 1.01
C ASP A 63 -4.84 16.49 0.32
N GLY A 64 -4.62 15.60 -0.65
CA GLY A 64 -3.35 15.43 -1.35
C GLY A 64 -2.26 14.75 -0.51
N ARG A 65 -2.56 14.41 0.74
CA ARG A 65 -1.62 13.83 1.69
C ARG A 65 -1.61 12.31 1.62
N GLU A 66 -0.57 11.74 2.21
CA GLU A 66 -0.47 10.30 2.41
C GLU A 66 -1.56 9.76 3.37
N PHE A 67 -1.88 8.49 3.19
CA PHE A 67 -2.75 7.74 4.08
C PHE A 67 -2.31 6.28 4.11
N VAL A 68 -2.81 5.51 5.07
CA VAL A 68 -2.50 4.09 5.22
C VAL A 68 -3.78 3.30 5.11
N MET A 69 -3.80 2.27 4.28
CA MET A 69 -4.87 1.27 4.33
C MET A 69 -4.53 0.25 5.41
N HIS A 70 -5.40 0.15 6.41
CA HIS A 70 -5.38 -0.92 7.40
C HIS A 70 -6.17 -2.09 6.83
N ASN A 71 -5.53 -3.24 6.65
CA ASN A 71 -6.14 -4.43 6.10
C ASN A 71 -6.15 -5.52 7.18
N LEU A 72 -7.33 -6.03 7.50
CA LEU A 72 -7.53 -7.27 8.22
C LEU A 72 -7.94 -8.34 7.21
N VAL A 73 -7.26 -9.49 7.23
CA VAL A 73 -7.44 -10.49 6.18
C VAL A 73 -7.63 -11.88 6.76
N ARG A 74 -8.68 -12.55 6.30
CA ARG A 74 -9.00 -13.94 6.59
C ARG A 74 -8.87 -14.75 5.31
N HIS A 75 -7.90 -15.67 5.31
CA HIS A 75 -7.74 -16.66 4.23
C HIS A 75 -8.89 -17.65 4.22
N ARG A 76 -9.25 -18.14 3.02
CA ARG A 76 -10.08 -19.32 2.86
C ARG A 76 -9.37 -20.57 3.41
N PRO A 77 -10.13 -21.62 3.79
CA PRO A 77 -9.55 -22.92 4.10
C PRO A 77 -8.77 -23.52 2.92
N LYS A 78 -9.27 -23.30 1.69
CA LYS A 78 -8.64 -23.71 0.43
C LYS A 78 -8.75 -22.60 -0.61
N ALA A 79 -7.75 -22.48 -1.47
CA ALA A 79 -7.78 -21.58 -2.61
C ALA A 79 -8.84 -22.03 -3.61
N LEU A 80 -9.69 -21.10 -4.04
CA LEU A 80 -10.76 -21.36 -5.01
C LEU A 80 -10.41 -20.72 -6.36
N TYR A 81 -9.57 -21.39 -7.14
CA TYR A 81 -9.31 -20.99 -8.51
C TYR A 81 -10.37 -21.54 -9.46
N PRO A 82 -10.70 -20.81 -10.56
CA PRO A 82 -11.41 -21.39 -11.68
C PRO A 82 -10.74 -22.66 -12.21
N PRO A 83 -11.51 -23.64 -12.72
CA PRO A 83 -10.97 -24.84 -13.33
C PRO A 83 -9.98 -24.52 -14.46
N GLY A 84 -8.92 -25.33 -14.60
CA GLY A 84 -7.98 -25.25 -15.73
C GLY A 84 -6.75 -24.35 -15.53
N LEU A 85 -6.64 -23.60 -14.43
CA LEU A 85 -5.49 -22.73 -14.16
C LEU A 85 -4.25 -23.44 -13.58
N GLY A 86 -4.39 -24.70 -13.14
CA GLY A 86 -3.28 -25.51 -12.63
C GLY A 86 -2.69 -25.05 -11.29
N PHE A 87 -3.29 -24.07 -10.63
CA PHE A 87 -2.87 -23.64 -9.30
C PHE A 87 -3.41 -24.61 -8.23
N GLY A 88 -2.58 -24.92 -7.23
CA GLY A 88 -2.99 -25.73 -6.08
C GLY A 88 -4.00 -25.03 -5.16
N ASP A 89 -4.49 -25.77 -4.15
CA ASP A 89 -5.54 -25.36 -3.23
C ASP A 89 -5.03 -24.66 -1.95
N ASP A 90 -3.76 -24.28 -1.88
CA ASP A 90 -3.22 -23.50 -0.75
C ASP A 90 -3.56 -22.00 -0.89
N ALA A 91 -4.46 -21.53 -0.03
CA ALA A 91 -4.88 -20.13 0.05
C ALA A 91 -3.72 -19.18 0.40
N ARG A 92 -2.75 -19.61 1.22
CA ARG A 92 -1.60 -18.77 1.59
C ARG A 92 -0.62 -18.62 0.42
N ALA A 93 -0.41 -19.69 -0.34
CA ALA A 93 0.37 -19.61 -1.58
C ALA A 93 -0.30 -18.73 -2.63
N ALA A 94 -1.63 -18.77 -2.74
CA ALA A 94 -2.40 -17.87 -3.59
C ALA A 94 -2.23 -16.40 -3.17
N ASP A 95 -2.38 -16.08 -1.89
CA ASP A 95 -2.18 -14.72 -1.37
C ASP A 95 -0.74 -14.23 -1.58
N GLN A 96 0.25 -15.11 -1.43
CA GLN A 96 1.65 -14.79 -1.70
C GLN A 96 1.89 -14.47 -3.18
N ARG A 97 1.24 -15.17 -4.11
CA ARG A 97 1.31 -14.86 -5.55
C ARG A 97 0.72 -13.48 -5.83
N TYR A 98 -0.44 -13.17 -5.25
CA TYR A 98 -1.04 -11.83 -5.33
C TYR A 98 -0.07 -10.76 -4.81
N GLY A 99 0.45 -10.94 -3.59
CA GLY A 99 1.41 -10.02 -2.98
C GLY A 99 2.63 -9.75 -3.86
N LYS A 100 3.26 -10.79 -4.41
CA LYS A 100 4.41 -10.66 -5.33
C LYS A 100 4.05 -9.86 -6.58
N ALA A 101 2.86 -10.08 -7.14
CA ALA A 101 2.41 -9.40 -8.35
C ALA A 101 2.17 -7.89 -8.13
N ILE A 102 1.71 -7.49 -6.94
CA ILE A 102 1.37 -6.09 -6.65
C ILE A 102 2.52 -5.26 -6.10
N VAL A 103 3.56 -5.87 -5.50
CA VAL A 103 4.66 -5.14 -4.83
C VAL A 103 5.32 -4.14 -5.76
N TRP A 104 5.68 -4.54 -6.97
CA TRP A 104 6.37 -3.64 -7.89
C TRP A 104 5.46 -2.49 -8.36
N PRO A 105 4.22 -2.73 -8.85
CA PRO A 105 3.28 -1.65 -9.16
C PRO A 105 3.08 -0.67 -8.02
N LEU A 106 2.99 -1.19 -6.79
CA LEU A 106 2.80 -0.40 -5.58
C LEU A 106 4.01 0.54 -5.34
N LEU A 107 5.24 0.01 -5.40
CA LEU A 107 6.47 0.81 -5.27
C LEU A 107 6.64 1.84 -6.40
N ARG A 108 6.27 1.51 -7.66
CA ARG A 108 6.36 2.46 -8.79
C ARG A 108 5.62 3.75 -8.53
N TYR A 109 4.46 3.69 -7.87
CA TYR A 109 3.65 4.85 -7.55
C TYR A 109 4.01 5.49 -6.19
N GLY A 110 5.12 5.07 -5.57
CA GLY A 110 5.59 5.61 -4.29
C GLY A 110 4.79 5.12 -3.08
N ASN A 111 3.97 4.07 -3.26
CA ASN A 111 3.25 3.41 -2.19
C ASN A 111 4.18 2.36 -1.55
N LEU A 112 3.92 1.95 -0.31
CA LEU A 112 4.80 1.04 0.42
C LEU A 112 4.02 0.15 1.40
N PRO A 113 4.22 -1.18 1.44
CA PRO A 113 3.77 -2.01 2.56
C PRO A 113 4.66 -1.70 3.77
N ILE A 114 4.08 -1.11 4.83
CA ILE A 114 4.85 -0.67 6.01
C ILE A 114 4.88 -1.74 7.11
N PHE A 115 3.88 -2.61 7.15
CA PHE A 115 3.75 -3.66 8.15
C PHE A 115 2.89 -4.79 7.62
N ILE A 116 3.35 -6.03 7.76
CA ILE A 116 2.55 -7.23 7.50
C ILE A 116 2.88 -8.21 8.63
N ALA A 117 1.87 -8.65 9.36
CA ALA A 117 2.06 -9.54 10.50
C ALA A 117 0.94 -10.57 10.61
N ARG A 118 1.31 -11.80 10.93
CA ARG A 118 0.35 -12.87 11.25
C ARG A 118 -0.21 -12.62 12.65
N ARG A 119 -1.51 -12.86 12.82
CA ARG A 119 -2.11 -12.92 14.15
C ARG A 119 -1.44 -14.06 14.92
N CYS A 120 -1.00 -13.80 16.14
CA CYS A 120 -0.29 -14.76 17.00
C CYS A 120 -1.08 -15.20 18.24
N GLY A 121 -2.27 -14.64 18.46
CA GLY A 121 -3.14 -14.95 19.57
C GLY A 121 -4.31 -13.98 19.63
N ASP A 122 -5.14 -14.16 20.65
CA ASP A 122 -6.38 -13.42 20.87
C ASP A 122 -6.28 -12.62 22.16
N PHE A 123 -6.75 -11.37 22.14
CA PHE A 123 -6.75 -10.50 23.31
C PHE A 123 -7.85 -9.45 23.16
N ILE A 124 -8.84 -9.46 24.06
CA ILE A 124 -10.02 -8.57 24.03
C ILE A 124 -10.72 -8.65 22.67
N GLU A 125 -11.29 -9.81 22.35
CA GLU A 125 -12.09 -10.01 21.14
C GLU A 125 -13.57 -9.77 21.44
N PRO A 126 -14.23 -8.82 20.75
CA PRO A 126 -15.67 -8.63 20.94
C PRO A 126 -16.43 -9.82 20.35
N GLU A 127 -17.61 -10.09 20.93
CA GLU A 127 -18.47 -11.17 20.46
C GLU A 127 -18.82 -10.98 18.98
N GLY A 128 -18.66 -12.05 18.19
CA GLY A 128 -18.94 -12.02 16.74
C GLY A 128 -17.84 -11.40 15.88
N ALA A 129 -16.68 -11.03 16.42
CA ALA A 129 -15.54 -10.62 15.61
C ALA A 129 -15.05 -11.74 14.69
N ASP A 130 -14.60 -11.37 13.50
CA ASP A 130 -13.96 -12.32 12.59
C ASP A 130 -12.58 -12.74 13.09
N HIS A 131 -12.27 -14.02 12.87
CA HIS A 131 -10.93 -14.53 13.04
C HIS A 131 -10.02 -14.13 11.87
N TRP A 132 -9.30 -13.01 12.03
CA TRP A 132 -8.30 -12.54 11.07
C TRP A 132 -7.00 -13.35 11.14
N HIS A 133 -6.45 -13.76 9.99
CA HIS A 133 -5.19 -14.51 9.93
C HIS A 133 -3.95 -13.62 9.89
N TYR A 134 -4.06 -12.43 9.28
CA TYR A 134 -2.98 -11.45 9.26
C TYR A 134 -3.52 -10.03 9.13
N VAL A 135 -2.67 -9.08 9.48
CA VAL A 135 -2.88 -7.66 9.28
C VAL A 135 -1.84 -7.11 8.31
N ALA A 136 -2.24 -6.16 7.47
CA ALA A 136 -1.33 -5.44 6.59
C ALA A 136 -1.63 -3.94 6.58
N LEU A 137 -0.57 -3.14 6.73
CA LEU A 137 -0.60 -1.70 6.60
C LEU A 137 0.12 -1.33 5.31
N VAL A 138 -0.59 -0.62 4.43
CA VAL A 138 -0.04 -0.16 3.15
C VAL A 138 -0.17 1.35 3.09
N ARG A 139 0.96 2.04 3.07
CA ARG A 139 1.03 3.50 2.90
C ARG A 139 0.87 3.84 1.43
N TYR A 140 -0.10 4.69 1.13
CA TYR A 140 -0.27 5.30 -0.18
C TYR A 140 0.18 6.75 -0.12
N ARG A 141 0.99 7.15 -1.11
CA ARG A 141 1.56 8.50 -1.14
C ARG A 141 0.50 9.59 -1.35
N SER A 142 -0.55 9.28 -2.10
CA SER A 142 -1.71 10.13 -2.37
C SER A 142 -2.88 9.27 -2.85
N ARG A 143 -4.13 9.80 -2.83
CA ARG A 143 -5.26 9.09 -3.45
C ARG A 143 -5.06 8.90 -4.95
N ARG A 144 -4.44 9.87 -5.64
CA ARG A 144 -4.07 9.74 -7.06
C ARG A 144 -3.15 8.53 -7.31
N ASP A 145 -2.13 8.34 -6.48
CA ASP A 145 -1.21 7.20 -6.60
C ASP A 145 -1.85 5.87 -6.20
N PHE A 146 -2.82 5.89 -5.27
CA PHE A 146 -3.68 4.75 -5.00
C PHE A 146 -4.51 4.36 -6.22
N LEU A 147 -5.22 5.30 -6.85
CA LEU A 147 -6.05 5.00 -8.03
C LEU A 147 -5.20 4.54 -9.22
N ARG A 148 -4.02 5.12 -9.44
CA ARG A 148 -3.07 4.63 -10.44
C ARG A 148 -2.59 3.20 -10.15
N PHE A 149 -2.35 2.89 -8.88
CA PHE A 149 -2.01 1.53 -8.46
C PHE A 149 -3.16 0.55 -8.71
N VAL A 150 -4.39 0.90 -8.31
CA VAL A 150 -5.58 0.09 -8.57
C VAL A 150 -5.74 -0.13 -10.07
N ALA A 151 -5.79 0.94 -10.88
CA ALA A 151 -5.92 0.83 -12.34
C ALA A 151 -4.81 0.00 -13.00
N LYS A 152 -3.59 0.03 -12.46
CA LYS A 152 -2.49 -0.78 -13.00
C LYS A 152 -2.58 -2.26 -12.60
N THR A 153 -3.20 -2.56 -11.47
CA THR A 153 -3.28 -3.92 -10.91
C THR A 153 -4.61 -4.60 -11.17
N ASP A 154 -5.65 -3.83 -11.54
CA ASP A 154 -7.00 -4.28 -11.87
C ASP A 154 -7.02 -5.09 -13.17
N SER A 155 -6.41 -6.26 -13.10
CA SER A 155 -6.35 -7.26 -14.15
C SER A 155 -6.79 -8.57 -13.56
N ARG A 156 -7.54 -9.34 -14.35
CA ARG A 156 -8.02 -10.66 -13.94
C ARG A 156 -6.86 -11.56 -13.50
N ASP A 157 -5.72 -11.50 -14.17
CA ASP A 157 -4.55 -12.34 -13.87
C ASP A 157 -3.91 -12.06 -12.50
N ILE A 158 -4.03 -10.83 -11.98
CA ILE A 158 -3.49 -10.47 -10.66
C ILE A 158 -4.54 -10.75 -9.58
N PHE A 159 -5.75 -10.21 -9.75
CA PHE A 159 -6.78 -10.27 -8.72
C PHE A 159 -7.37 -11.67 -8.54
N ILE A 160 -7.28 -12.56 -9.53
CA ILE A 160 -7.68 -13.97 -9.37
C ILE A 160 -7.00 -14.63 -8.17
N HIS A 161 -5.72 -14.30 -7.92
CA HIS A 161 -4.97 -14.83 -6.78
C HIS A 161 -5.54 -14.33 -5.44
N LYS A 162 -5.95 -13.05 -5.38
CA LYS A 162 -6.57 -12.44 -4.20
C LYS A 162 -7.93 -13.09 -3.89
N TRP A 163 -8.79 -13.18 -4.90
CA TRP A 163 -10.14 -13.73 -4.76
C TRP A 163 -10.12 -15.22 -4.41
N ALA A 164 -9.20 -15.98 -5.03
CA ALA A 164 -8.99 -17.38 -4.69
C ALA A 164 -8.52 -17.57 -3.25
N ALA A 165 -7.72 -16.65 -2.70
CA ALA A 165 -7.11 -16.78 -1.38
C ALA A 165 -7.96 -16.27 -0.22
N ILE A 166 -8.68 -15.16 -0.41
CA ILE A 166 -9.28 -14.39 0.68
C ILE A 166 -10.76 -14.74 0.82
N GLU A 167 -11.15 -15.14 2.03
CA GLU A 167 -12.55 -15.39 2.41
C GLU A 167 -13.23 -14.08 2.77
N LYS A 168 -12.55 -13.28 3.59
CA LYS A 168 -13.05 -12.00 4.09
C LYS A 168 -11.90 -11.03 4.27
N THR A 169 -12.16 -9.76 4.00
CA THR A 169 -11.24 -8.68 4.33
C THR A 169 -12.01 -7.48 4.87
N HIS A 170 -11.44 -6.82 5.86
CA HIS A 170 -11.90 -5.52 6.32
C HIS A 170 -10.77 -4.53 6.08
N VAL A 171 -11.02 -3.56 5.20
CA VAL A 171 -10.03 -2.54 4.82
C VAL A 171 -10.59 -1.17 5.10
N PHE A 172 -9.82 -0.34 5.80
CA PHE A 172 -10.22 1.04 6.04
C PHE A 172 -9.01 1.99 6.01
N PRO A 173 -9.19 3.22 5.49
CA PRO A 173 -8.14 4.23 5.44
C PRO A 173 -7.93 4.85 6.83
N VAL A 174 -6.67 5.07 7.19
CA VAL A 174 -6.27 5.81 8.39
C VAL A 174 -5.22 6.87 8.05
N ARG A 175 -5.21 7.96 8.82
CA ARG A 175 -4.10 8.92 8.79
C ARG A 175 -3.19 8.67 9.99
N PRO A 176 -1.87 8.50 9.79
CA PRO A 176 -0.95 8.35 10.89
C PRO A 176 -0.87 9.66 11.69
N ILE A 177 -1.21 9.61 12.99
CA ILE A 177 -0.98 10.73 13.93
C ILE A 177 0.50 10.72 14.35
N VAL A 178 1.05 9.53 14.57
CA VAL A 178 2.47 9.28 14.84
C VAL A 178 2.93 8.14 13.95
N SER A 179 4.08 8.31 13.29
CA SER A 179 4.73 7.25 12.51
C SER A 179 6.22 7.22 12.83
N LEU A 180 6.68 6.10 13.37
CA LEU A 180 8.10 5.86 13.69
C LEU A 180 8.74 4.88 12.69
N VAL A 181 8.09 4.61 11.55
CA VAL A 181 8.55 3.65 10.54
C VAL A 181 10.01 3.91 10.13
N PHE A 182 10.42 5.18 10.05
CA PHE A 182 11.76 5.58 9.62
C PHE A 182 12.69 6.01 10.77
N VAL A 183 12.29 5.88 12.04
CA VAL A 183 13.08 6.42 13.18
C VAL A 183 14.48 5.83 13.26
N ARG A 184 14.61 4.50 13.08
CA ARG A 184 15.91 3.82 13.12
C ARG A 184 16.83 4.26 11.97
N GLY A 185 16.25 4.43 10.78
CA GLY A 185 16.96 4.91 9.60
C GLY A 185 17.42 6.36 9.76
N ALA A 186 16.57 7.22 10.31
CA ALA A 186 16.92 8.61 10.60
C ALA A 186 18.07 8.72 11.61
N VAL A 187 18.04 7.92 12.69
CA VAL A 187 19.13 7.86 13.67
C VAL A 187 20.43 7.37 13.03
N ALA A 188 20.38 6.30 12.24
CA ALA A 188 21.56 5.79 11.56
C ALA A 188 22.17 6.82 10.59
N ALA A 189 21.32 7.51 9.82
CA ALA A 189 21.76 8.57 8.91
C ALA A 189 22.39 9.76 9.66
N LEU A 190 21.79 10.18 10.78
CA LEU A 190 22.35 11.21 11.64
C LEU A 190 23.74 10.83 12.16
N LEU A 191 23.90 9.61 12.68
CA LEU A 191 25.19 9.12 13.19
C LEU A 191 26.24 9.04 12.08
N ALA A 192 25.87 8.61 10.87
CA ALA A 192 26.78 8.58 9.73
C ALA A 192 27.23 9.98 9.31
N LEU A 193 26.31 10.96 9.28
CA LEU A 193 26.63 12.35 8.98
C LEU A 193 27.57 12.97 10.02
N LEU A 194 27.31 12.72 11.32
CA LEU A 194 28.16 13.18 12.42
C LEU A 194 29.55 12.54 12.33
N GLY A 195 29.63 11.24 12.06
CA GLY A 195 30.90 10.53 11.90
C GLY A 195 31.71 11.07 10.71
N PHE A 196 31.06 11.34 9.58
CA PHE A 196 31.73 11.93 8.41
C PHE A 196 32.24 13.34 8.69
N ALA A 197 31.43 14.18 9.34
CA ALA A 197 31.82 15.54 9.73
C ALA A 197 33.02 15.53 10.69
N LEU A 198 33.00 14.65 11.70
CA LEU A 198 34.09 14.52 12.66
C LEU A 198 35.38 14.04 11.98
N HIS A 199 35.29 13.04 11.09
CA HIS A 199 36.46 12.56 10.35
C HIS A 199 37.08 13.66 9.48
N ALA A 200 36.26 14.47 8.82
CA ALA A 200 36.72 15.59 7.99
C ALA A 200 37.33 16.75 8.80
N LEU A 201 36.97 16.91 10.09
CA LEU A 201 37.57 17.91 10.98
C LEU A 201 38.89 17.45 11.61
N LEU A 202 39.07 16.13 11.73
CA LEU A 202 40.24 15.51 12.35
C LEU A 202 41.32 15.07 11.34
N SER A 203 41.04 15.16 10.04
CA SER A 203 41.97 14.82 8.95
C SER A 203 42.45 16.09 8.25
#